data_AF-U2EGB5-F1
#
_entry.id   AF-U2EGB5-F1
#
_cell.length_a   1.000
_cell.length_b   1.000
_cell.length_c   1.000
_cell.angle_alpha   90.00
_cell.angle_beta   90.00
_cell.angle_gamma   90.00
#
_symmetry.space_group_name_H-M   'P 1'
#
loop_
_entity.id
_entity.type
_entity.pdbx_description
1 polymer ?
#
loop_
_entity_poly.entity_id
_entity_poly.type
_entity_poly.pdbx_seq_one_letter_code
_entity_poly.pdbx_strand_id
1 'polypeptide(L)'
;MKKNICVILLTAVFMLTSGCSSLKNITNPKPSIGSEQSQNSDGSSKNTKENSSAYTIKDYYPFKENVRYEFQGSGNEYASYWTTVDYLKNNRIQLRTNNGGTETVRVLENKDGMLKNIFTREETYFREDYTSKQASKEDILLKEPLVKGTAWTSAEGKKRYISNVDLEVKTPAGVYKALEVTTEGDGFKDISYYALNTGLVKTLYASNGLEVTSILSKLQENSPLTQNVKFYYPDSTGDKIYYVTKKLTFNTNDITKALIEKTLKEAPNKNTQKVLGTNVKIKSLYLNNNVVYVDFSKELVSEMNAGSGFEAMLLKCITNTLGDYYKVDKVYITIENEPYSSGHIAMKKGEAFSVSTKGITEIKK
;
A
#
# COMPACT_ATOMS: atom_id res chain seq x y z
N MET A 1 -41.42 -11.15 6.27
CA MET A 1 -41.04 -10.10 5.30
C MET A 1 -39.53 -9.99 5.28
N LYS A 2 -38.87 -10.56 4.26
CA LYS A 2 -37.41 -10.52 4.09
C LYS A 2 -37.05 -9.21 3.37
N LYS A 3 -36.24 -8.36 3.99
CA LYS A 3 -35.63 -7.20 3.32
C LYS A 3 -34.30 -7.66 2.72
N ASN A 4 -34.30 -7.87 1.41
CA ASN A 4 -33.09 -8.06 0.62
C ASN A 4 -32.43 -6.70 0.43
N ILE A 5 -31.24 -6.50 1.01
CA ILE A 5 -30.39 -5.36 0.71
C ILE A 5 -29.45 -5.80 -0.42
N CYS A 6 -29.76 -5.37 -1.64
CA CYS A 6 -28.83 -5.43 -2.77
C CYS A 6 -27.74 -4.37 -2.53
N VAL A 7 -26.51 -4.81 -2.28
CA VAL A 7 -25.31 -3.97 -2.35
C VAL A 7 -24.90 -3.94 -3.82
N ILE A 8 -25.16 -2.82 -4.48
CA ILE A 8 -24.67 -2.56 -5.83
C ILE A 8 -23.20 -2.10 -5.69
N LEU A 9 -22.26 -2.97 -6.06
CA LEU A 9 -20.87 -2.59 -6.28
C LEU A 9 -20.82 -1.69 -7.52
N LEU A 10 -20.51 -0.41 -7.32
CA LEU A 10 -20.24 0.52 -8.41
C LEU A 10 -18.74 0.49 -8.73
N THR A 11 -18.33 -0.37 -9.66
CA THR A 11 -16.98 -0.39 -10.21
C THR A 11 -16.85 0.73 -11.26
N ALA A 12 -16.38 1.91 -10.84
CA ALA A 12 -16.06 2.99 -11.76
C ALA A 12 -14.71 2.72 -12.46
N VAL A 13 -14.76 1.91 -13.52
CA VAL A 13 -13.64 1.76 -14.47
C VAL A 13 -13.75 2.87 -15.50
N PHE A 14 -12.92 3.91 -15.39
CA PHE A 14 -12.73 4.88 -16.47
C PHE A 14 -11.74 4.30 -17.49
N MET A 15 -12.24 3.57 -18.49
CA MET A 15 -11.53 3.36 -19.75
C MET A 15 -11.78 4.58 -20.64
N LEU A 16 -10.75 5.38 -20.90
CA LEU A 16 -10.77 6.36 -21.99
C LEU A 16 -10.15 5.70 -23.22
N THR A 17 -11.00 5.44 -24.20
CA THR A 17 -10.63 4.93 -25.53
C THR A 17 -9.92 6.02 -26.34
N SER A 18 -8.82 5.62 -26.97
CA SER A 18 -8.08 6.44 -27.92
C SER A 18 -8.85 6.55 -29.24
N GLY A 19 -9.22 7.76 -29.63
CA GLY A 19 -9.69 8.11 -30.96
C GLY A 19 -8.62 8.90 -31.71
N CYS A 20 -7.98 8.26 -32.68
CA CYS A 20 -7.01 8.86 -33.59
C CYS A 20 -7.75 9.51 -34.77
N SER A 21 -7.42 10.75 -35.13
CA SER A 21 -7.60 11.23 -36.50
C SER A 21 -6.46 12.20 -36.87
N SER A 22 -5.76 11.80 -37.93
CA SER A 22 -4.68 12.55 -38.57
C SER A 22 -5.26 13.73 -39.35
N LEU A 23 -4.51 14.83 -39.45
CA LEU A 23 -4.42 15.61 -40.69
C LEU A 23 -3.04 16.28 -40.77
N LYS A 24 -2.25 15.80 -41.74
CA LYS A 24 -1.10 16.53 -42.30
C LYS A 24 -1.62 17.82 -42.95
N ASN A 25 -0.88 18.92 -42.80
CA ASN A 25 -0.52 19.71 -43.97
C ASN A 25 0.82 20.40 -43.77
N ILE A 26 1.65 20.19 -44.78
CA ILE A 26 3.00 20.71 -44.97
C ILE A 26 2.86 21.99 -45.79
N THR A 27 3.49 23.08 -45.36
CA THR A 27 4.11 24.06 -46.27
C THR A 27 5.19 24.85 -45.52
N ASN A 28 6.45 24.60 -45.88
CA ASN A 28 7.53 25.58 -45.72
C ASN A 28 7.46 26.56 -46.90
N PRO A 29 7.98 27.78 -46.72
CA PRO A 29 9.22 28.11 -47.42
C PRO A 29 10.26 28.83 -46.54
N LYS A 30 11.52 28.67 -46.92
CA LYS A 30 12.77 29.31 -46.43
C LYS A 30 13.39 30.05 -47.64
N PRO A 31 14.49 30.83 -47.55
CA PRO A 31 14.99 31.81 -46.57
C PRO A 31 15.08 33.24 -47.16
N SER A 32 15.40 34.24 -46.32
CA SER A 32 16.22 35.38 -46.77
C SER A 32 17.16 35.84 -45.66
N ILE A 33 18.43 36.03 -46.04
CA ILE A 33 19.54 36.56 -45.24
C ILE A 33 19.50 38.10 -45.31
N GLY A 34 19.81 38.76 -44.20
CA GLY A 34 20.06 40.20 -44.12
C GLY A 34 20.74 40.53 -42.80
N SER A 35 22.03 40.81 -42.87
CA SER A 35 22.93 41.27 -41.80
C SER A 35 22.72 42.74 -41.48
N GLU A 36 22.79 43.13 -40.19
CA GLU A 36 23.48 44.35 -39.76
C GLU A 36 23.75 44.38 -38.24
N GLN A 37 24.98 44.75 -37.92
CA GLN A 37 25.59 45.19 -36.64
C GLN A 37 24.90 46.49 -36.13
N SER A 38 24.92 46.99 -34.90
CA SER A 38 25.86 46.95 -33.77
C SER A 38 25.25 47.67 -32.53
N GLN A 39 25.92 47.50 -31.39
CA GLN A 39 26.11 48.43 -30.25
C GLN A 39 25.46 48.11 -28.89
N ASN A 40 26.38 48.02 -27.92
CA ASN A 40 26.26 47.87 -26.48
C ASN A 40 25.47 48.99 -25.81
N SER A 41 24.77 48.65 -24.74
CA SER A 41 24.69 49.51 -23.56
C SER A 41 24.72 48.67 -22.29
N ASP A 42 25.73 48.98 -21.48
CA ASP A 42 26.06 48.53 -20.14
C ASP A 42 24.87 48.64 -19.16
N GLY A 43 24.78 47.73 -18.18
CA GLY A 43 23.68 47.76 -17.22
C GLY A 43 23.53 46.56 -16.30
N SER A 44 24.42 46.46 -15.31
CA SER A 44 24.16 45.82 -14.00
C SER A 44 24.00 44.29 -14.01
N SER A 45 25.13 43.60 -13.86
CA SER A 45 25.18 42.23 -13.32
C SER A 45 24.66 42.24 -11.87
N LYS A 46 23.35 42.07 -11.69
CA LYS A 46 22.83 41.51 -10.45
C LYS A 46 23.13 40.02 -10.50
N ASN A 47 24.15 39.62 -9.73
CA ASN A 47 24.31 38.26 -9.25
C ASN A 47 22.99 37.81 -8.61
N THR A 48 22.15 37.12 -9.39
CA THR A 48 21.04 36.34 -8.87
C THR A 48 21.68 35.20 -8.10
N LYS A 49 21.78 35.35 -6.77
CA LYS A 49 22.08 34.22 -5.88
C LYS A 49 21.17 33.08 -6.30
N GLU A 50 21.76 31.98 -6.75
CA GLU A 50 21.05 30.72 -6.91
C GLU A 50 20.37 30.42 -5.58
N ASN A 51 19.06 30.60 -5.53
CA ASN A 51 18.25 30.18 -4.39
C ASN A 51 18.28 28.65 -4.39
N SER A 52 19.30 28.04 -3.79
CA SER A 52 19.22 26.65 -3.34
C SER A 52 18.38 26.65 -2.08
N SER A 53 17.31 25.85 -2.02
CA SER A 53 16.61 25.60 -0.77
C SER A 53 17.59 25.02 0.26
N ALA A 54 17.55 25.51 1.50
CA ALA A 54 18.37 24.98 2.59
C ALA A 54 17.93 23.56 3.02
N TYR A 55 16.72 23.14 2.63
CA TYR A 55 16.11 21.87 3.03
C TYR A 55 16.10 20.87 1.87
N THR A 56 16.19 19.60 2.25
CA THR A 56 16.11 18.43 1.37
C THR A 56 14.74 17.78 1.45
N ILE A 57 14.47 16.81 0.57
CA ILE A 57 13.26 15.99 0.64
C ILE A 57 13.15 15.23 1.96
N LYS A 58 14.28 14.83 2.58
CA LYS A 58 14.26 14.13 3.87
C LYS A 58 13.71 15.00 5.00
N ASP A 59 13.90 16.31 4.91
CA ASP A 59 13.39 17.27 5.89
C ASP A 59 11.88 17.47 5.71
N TYR A 60 11.39 17.55 4.46
CA TYR A 60 9.96 17.70 4.17
C TYR A 60 9.16 16.41 4.29
N TYR A 61 9.76 15.26 4.02
CA TYR A 61 9.11 13.96 4.06
C TYR A 61 9.99 12.96 4.82
N PRO A 62 10.14 13.13 6.15
CA PRO A 62 10.90 12.20 6.96
C PRO A 62 10.20 10.85 7.02
N PHE A 63 10.97 9.78 6.87
CA PHE A 63 10.45 8.43 7.03
C PHE A 63 10.47 8.04 8.51
N LYS A 64 9.30 8.07 9.14
CA LYS A 64 9.12 7.75 10.57
C LYS A 64 8.43 6.39 10.72
N GLU A 65 8.83 5.62 11.71
CA GLU A 65 8.19 4.35 12.05
C GLU A 65 6.99 4.57 12.99
N ASN A 66 6.06 3.61 13.02
CA ASN A 66 4.93 3.56 13.95
C ASN A 66 4.12 4.85 14.00
N VAL A 67 3.94 5.51 12.87
CA VAL A 67 3.17 6.76 12.77
C VAL A 67 1.91 6.55 11.97
N ARG A 68 0.81 7.13 12.44
CA ARG A 68 -0.48 7.18 11.75
C ARG A 68 -0.89 8.62 11.49
N TYR A 69 -1.17 8.92 10.24
CA TYR A 69 -1.72 10.19 9.80
C TYR A 69 -3.21 10.02 9.52
N GLU A 70 -4.04 10.92 10.03
CA GLU A 70 -5.48 10.95 9.77
C GLU A 70 -5.81 12.24 9.03
N PHE A 71 -6.56 12.13 7.94
CA PHE A 71 -6.98 13.24 7.10
C PHE A 71 -8.50 13.33 7.12
N GLN A 72 -9.01 14.53 7.39
CA GLN A 72 -10.42 14.84 7.20
C GLN A 72 -10.64 15.31 5.76
N GLY A 73 -11.67 14.77 5.11
CA GLY A 73 -12.01 15.01 3.72
C GLY A 73 -13.24 15.87 3.53
N SER A 74 -13.31 16.54 2.38
CA SER A 74 -14.51 17.21 1.86
C SER A 74 -14.60 17.01 0.34
N GLY A 75 -15.80 17.10 -0.22
CA GLY A 75 -16.06 17.00 -1.66
C GLY A 75 -16.44 15.60 -2.17
N ASN A 76 -15.94 14.53 -1.54
CA ASN A 76 -16.40 13.15 -1.80
C ASN A 76 -16.22 12.23 -0.58
N GLU A 77 -16.80 11.03 -0.63
CA GLU A 77 -16.80 10.04 0.45
C GLU A 77 -15.42 9.39 0.72
N TYR A 78 -14.49 9.48 -0.22
CA TYR A 78 -13.15 8.88 -0.13
C TYR A 78 -12.06 9.90 0.26
N ALA A 79 -12.43 11.17 0.44
CA ALA A 79 -11.49 12.25 0.77
C ALA A 79 -10.99 12.15 2.22
N SER A 80 -11.74 11.49 3.10
CA SER A 80 -11.28 11.18 4.46
C SER A 80 -10.54 9.86 4.45
N TYR A 81 -9.33 9.83 4.97
CA TYR A 81 -8.52 8.62 5.01
C TYR A 81 -7.52 8.65 6.16
N TRP A 82 -6.97 7.49 6.49
CA TRP A 82 -5.76 7.41 7.30
C TRP A 82 -4.65 6.72 6.54
N THR A 83 -3.41 7.02 6.88
CA THR A 83 -2.24 6.28 6.41
C THR A 83 -1.31 5.90 7.55
N THR A 84 -0.70 4.72 7.45
CA THR A 84 0.29 4.20 8.42
C THR A 84 1.44 3.53 7.69
N VAL A 85 2.51 3.25 8.42
CA VAL A 85 3.77 2.70 7.91
C VAL A 85 3.86 1.20 8.17
N ASP A 86 3.68 0.41 7.11
CA ASP A 86 3.79 -1.06 7.20
C ASP A 86 5.26 -1.49 7.33
N TYR A 87 6.13 -0.95 6.46
CA TYR A 87 7.56 -1.31 6.41
C TYR A 87 8.41 -0.09 6.09
N LEU A 88 9.64 -0.11 6.60
CA LEU A 88 10.65 0.91 6.35
C LEU A 88 12.00 0.21 6.17
N LYS A 89 12.60 0.35 4.98
CA LYS A 89 13.91 -0.26 4.67
C LYS A 89 14.76 0.69 3.86
N ASN A 90 15.95 1.00 4.37
CA ASN A 90 16.91 1.89 3.72
C ASN A 90 16.26 3.24 3.36
N ASN A 91 16.17 3.54 2.07
CA ASN A 91 15.58 4.74 1.52
C ASN A 91 14.16 4.51 0.97
N ARG A 92 13.48 3.45 1.39
CA ARG A 92 12.12 3.09 0.98
C ARG A 92 11.17 2.95 2.16
N ILE A 93 9.97 3.53 2.03
CA ILE A 93 8.88 3.42 2.99
C ILE A 93 7.66 2.81 2.32
N GLN A 94 7.05 1.81 2.95
CA GLN A 94 5.77 1.26 2.54
C GLN A 94 4.66 1.84 3.39
N LEU A 95 3.72 2.51 2.73
CA LEU A 95 2.55 3.12 3.34
C LEU A 95 1.30 2.31 3.01
N ARG A 96 0.46 2.11 4.02
CA ARG A 96 -0.92 1.66 3.86
C ARG A 96 -1.85 2.85 4.00
N THR A 97 -2.83 2.98 3.13
CA THR A 97 -3.88 3.99 3.18
C THR A 97 -5.23 3.33 3.16
N ASN A 98 -6.16 3.76 4.01
CA ASN A 98 -7.56 3.33 4.00
C ASN A 98 -8.45 4.57 3.98
N ASN A 99 -9.33 4.65 2.99
CA ASN A 99 -10.23 5.78 2.75
C ASN A 99 -11.72 5.44 3.01
N GLY A 100 -11.99 4.37 3.76
CA GLY A 100 -13.33 3.85 4.01
C GLY A 100 -13.89 2.98 2.89
N GLY A 101 -13.42 3.13 1.65
CA GLY A 101 -13.81 2.30 0.50
C GLY A 101 -12.86 1.12 0.25
N THR A 102 -11.55 1.36 0.31
CA THR A 102 -10.52 0.36 0.03
C THR A 102 -9.25 0.59 0.85
N GLU A 103 -8.36 -0.41 0.85
CA GLU A 103 -6.99 -0.26 1.35
C GLU A 103 -5.99 -0.34 0.21
N THR A 104 -5.11 0.65 0.11
CA THR A 104 -4.04 0.73 -0.89
C THR A 104 -2.69 0.70 -0.20
N VAL A 105 -1.75 -0.06 -0.76
CA VAL A 105 -0.35 -0.06 -0.35
C VAL A 105 0.50 0.65 -1.40
N ARG A 106 1.38 1.56 -0.96
CA ARG A 106 2.35 2.24 -1.81
C ARG A 106 3.76 2.09 -1.26
N VAL A 107 4.76 2.02 -2.13
CA VAL A 107 6.18 2.12 -1.75
C VAL A 107 6.74 3.41 -2.30
N LEU A 108 7.19 4.28 -1.40
CA LEU A 108 7.91 5.50 -1.77
C LEU A 108 9.41 5.27 -1.62
N GLU A 109 10.20 5.75 -2.58
CA GLU A 109 11.66 5.74 -2.57
C GLU A 109 12.17 7.17 -2.57
N ASN A 110 13.08 7.49 -1.64
CA ASN A 110 13.84 8.74 -1.65
C ASN A 110 15.25 8.48 -2.18
N LYS A 111 15.53 8.92 -3.40
CA LYS A 111 16.83 8.69 -4.05
C LYS A 111 17.12 9.80 -5.05
N ASP A 112 18.39 10.19 -5.16
CA ASP A 112 18.86 11.13 -6.19
C ASP A 112 18.08 12.46 -6.21
N GLY A 113 17.76 12.99 -5.02
CA GLY A 113 16.99 14.24 -4.88
C GLY A 113 15.53 14.11 -5.32
N MET A 114 14.96 12.90 -5.37
CA MET A 114 13.58 12.65 -5.78
C MET A 114 12.87 11.74 -4.78
N LEU A 115 11.63 12.13 -4.42
CA LEU A 115 10.68 11.25 -3.75
C LEU A 115 9.77 10.64 -4.82
N LYS A 116 9.90 9.34 -5.06
CA LYS A 116 9.15 8.62 -6.09
C LYS A 116 8.18 7.64 -5.45
N ASN A 117 6.94 7.59 -5.92
CA ASN A 117 6.11 6.40 -5.76
C ASN A 117 6.56 5.36 -6.79
N ILE A 118 7.08 4.22 -6.35
CA ILE A 118 7.65 3.19 -7.23
C ILE A 118 6.75 1.95 -7.34
N PHE A 119 5.78 1.79 -6.44
CA PHE A 119 4.87 0.65 -6.42
C PHE A 119 3.55 1.07 -5.79
N THR A 120 2.44 0.70 -6.42
CA THR A 120 1.09 0.83 -5.88
C THR A 120 0.38 -0.51 -6.03
N ARG A 121 -0.35 -0.93 -4.99
CA ARG A 121 -1.28 -2.04 -5.06
C ARG A 121 -2.57 -1.67 -4.35
N GLU A 122 -3.66 -1.67 -5.11
CA GLU A 122 -5.01 -1.43 -4.62
C GLU A 122 -5.58 -2.70 -3.97
N GLU A 123 -6.72 -2.57 -3.28
CA GLU A 123 -7.45 -3.68 -2.64
C GLU A 123 -6.56 -4.63 -1.80
N THR A 124 -5.60 -4.05 -1.07
CA THR A 124 -4.61 -4.79 -0.31
C THR A 124 -4.98 -4.79 1.17
N TYR A 125 -5.77 -5.78 1.59
CA TYR A 125 -6.27 -5.91 2.98
C TYR A 125 -5.37 -6.75 3.91
N PHE A 126 -4.30 -7.31 3.36
CA PHE A 126 -3.29 -8.09 4.09
C PHE A 126 -1.95 -7.35 4.10
N ARG A 127 -1.00 -7.83 4.90
CA ARG A 127 0.31 -7.20 5.05
C ARG A 127 1.43 -8.06 4.46
N GLU A 128 2.05 -7.54 3.40
CA GLU A 128 3.25 -8.08 2.75
C GLU A 128 4.27 -6.97 2.54
N ASP A 129 5.54 -7.35 2.50
CA ASP A 129 6.64 -6.42 2.25
C ASP A 129 6.91 -6.30 0.74
N TYR A 130 6.57 -5.13 0.19
CA TYR A 130 6.83 -4.76 -1.19
C TYR A 130 8.03 -3.81 -1.35
N THR A 131 8.76 -3.49 -0.28
CA THR A 131 9.89 -2.56 -0.35
C THR A 131 11.02 -3.03 -1.27
N SER A 132 11.11 -4.34 -1.55
CA SER A 132 12.06 -4.92 -2.51
C SER A 132 11.57 -4.94 -3.96
N LYS A 133 10.32 -4.56 -4.24
CA LYS A 133 9.76 -4.57 -5.59
C LYS A 133 10.50 -3.56 -6.47
N GLN A 134 10.69 -3.94 -7.74
CA GLN A 134 11.16 -3.04 -8.77
C GLN A 134 10.02 -2.14 -9.23
N ALA A 135 10.37 -0.94 -9.67
CA ALA A 135 9.39 -0.01 -10.17
C ALA A 135 8.79 -0.50 -11.50
N SER A 136 7.45 -0.57 -11.57
CA SER A 136 6.74 -0.82 -12.83
C SER A 136 6.27 0.49 -13.49
N LYS A 137 5.89 1.48 -12.66
CA LYS A 137 5.55 2.85 -13.05
C LYS A 137 5.99 3.77 -11.91
N GLU A 138 6.91 4.68 -12.20
CA GLU A 138 7.39 5.67 -11.23
C GLU A 138 6.60 6.97 -11.36
N ASP A 139 6.15 7.52 -10.23
CA ASP A 139 5.62 8.89 -10.16
C ASP A 139 6.44 9.74 -9.20
N ILE A 140 7.01 10.84 -9.69
CA ILE A 140 7.81 11.75 -8.87
C ILE A 140 6.84 12.66 -8.11
N LEU A 141 6.88 12.59 -6.77
CA LEU A 141 6.05 13.39 -5.86
C LEU A 141 6.74 14.69 -5.46
N LEU A 142 8.06 14.65 -5.21
CA LEU A 142 8.91 15.80 -4.91
C LEU A 142 10.23 15.67 -5.67
N LYS A 143 10.79 16.81 -6.10
CA LYS A 143 12.07 16.88 -6.82
C LYS A 143 12.89 18.08 -6.35
N GLU A 144 14.14 17.83 -6.00
CA GLU A 144 15.12 18.87 -5.69
C GLU A 144 15.63 19.57 -6.97
N PRO A 145 16.00 20.87 -6.89
CA PRO A 145 16.00 21.73 -5.71
C PRO A 145 14.58 22.15 -5.29
N LEU A 146 14.33 22.23 -3.97
CA LEU A 146 13.00 22.55 -3.41
C LEU A 146 12.68 24.05 -3.44
N VAL A 147 12.70 24.64 -4.63
CA VAL A 147 12.42 26.05 -4.86
C VAL A 147 11.27 26.25 -5.84
N LYS A 148 10.60 27.40 -5.72
CA LYS A 148 9.48 27.76 -6.59
C LYS A 148 9.90 27.71 -8.06
N GLY A 149 9.12 27.02 -8.88
CA GLY A 149 9.37 26.85 -10.31
C GLY A 149 10.08 25.56 -10.69
N THR A 150 10.67 24.81 -9.74
CA THR A 150 11.21 23.47 -10.02
C THR A 150 10.09 22.58 -10.57
N ALA A 151 10.29 22.02 -11.76
CA ALA A 151 9.26 21.32 -12.51
C ALA A 151 9.74 19.97 -13.05
N TRP A 152 8.79 19.05 -13.23
CA TRP A 152 8.98 17.73 -13.81
C TRP A 152 7.68 17.23 -14.43
N THR A 153 7.76 16.09 -15.10
CA THR A 153 6.61 15.42 -15.72
C THR A 153 6.09 14.36 -14.76
N SER A 154 4.78 14.37 -14.48
CA SER A 154 4.12 13.32 -13.71
C SER A 154 4.11 11.99 -14.49
N ALA A 155 3.80 10.89 -13.81
CA ALA A 155 3.67 9.58 -14.46
C ALA A 155 2.56 9.51 -15.53
N GLU A 156 1.71 10.54 -15.63
CA GLU A 156 0.64 10.67 -16.62
C GLU A 156 0.97 11.71 -17.71
N GLY A 157 2.22 12.17 -17.77
CA GLY A 157 2.64 13.14 -18.78
C GLY A 157 2.21 14.58 -18.48
N LYS A 158 1.64 14.84 -17.30
CA LYS A 158 1.17 16.18 -16.91
C LYS A 158 2.30 16.98 -16.27
N LYS A 159 2.23 18.31 -16.38
CA LYS A 159 3.22 19.20 -15.78
C LYS A 159 3.00 19.23 -14.27
N ARG A 160 4.03 18.90 -13.51
CA ARG A 160 4.07 19.03 -12.04
C ARG A 160 5.22 19.95 -11.63
N TYR A 161 4.98 20.84 -10.67
CA TYR A 161 5.98 21.81 -10.24
C TYR A 161 5.74 22.31 -8.82
N ILE A 162 6.79 22.82 -8.18
CA ILE A 162 6.69 23.55 -6.91
C ILE A 162 6.13 24.94 -7.22
N SER A 163 4.86 25.15 -6.92
CA SER A 163 4.15 26.42 -7.17
C SER A 163 4.39 27.44 -6.06
N ASN A 164 4.68 26.98 -4.84
CA ASN A 164 5.01 27.86 -3.73
C ASN A 164 5.94 27.20 -2.70
N VAL A 165 6.65 28.04 -1.96
CA VAL A 165 7.50 27.65 -0.83
C VAL A 165 7.12 28.49 0.39
N ASP A 166 7.32 27.94 1.59
CA ASP A 166 7.00 28.62 2.86
C ASP A 166 5.54 29.11 2.99
N LEU A 167 4.61 28.44 2.31
CA LEU A 167 3.19 28.77 2.37
C LEU A 167 2.59 28.32 3.70
N GLU A 168 1.89 29.22 4.39
CA GLU A 168 1.14 28.87 5.59
C GLU A 168 -0.08 28.01 5.24
N VAL A 169 -0.15 26.80 5.79
CA VAL A 169 -1.26 25.86 5.65
C VAL A 169 -1.83 25.56 7.02
N LYS A 170 -3.09 25.94 7.24
CA LYS A 170 -3.83 25.65 8.47
C LYS A 170 -4.50 24.29 8.38
N THR A 171 -4.31 23.46 9.39
CA THR A 171 -4.92 22.14 9.52
C THR A 171 -5.42 21.95 10.95
N PRO A 172 -6.34 20.99 11.22
CA PRO A 172 -6.70 20.67 12.60
C PRO A 172 -5.52 20.14 13.43
N ALA A 173 -4.51 19.52 12.80
CA ALA A 173 -3.30 19.06 13.49
C ALA A 173 -2.31 20.19 13.83
N GLY A 174 -2.51 21.39 13.29
CA GLY A 174 -1.62 22.54 13.50
C GLY A 174 -1.48 23.44 12.26
N VAL A 175 -0.70 24.50 12.41
CA VAL A 175 -0.34 25.42 11.33
C VAL A 175 1.07 25.09 10.86
N TYR A 176 1.23 24.91 9.55
CA TYR A 176 2.49 24.49 8.94
C TYR A 176 2.97 25.48 7.89
N LYS A 177 4.29 25.59 7.72
CA LYS A 177 4.88 26.13 6.49
C LYS A 177 5.15 24.98 5.52
N ALA A 178 4.60 25.05 4.33
CA ALA A 178 4.61 23.95 3.37
C ALA A 178 5.13 24.36 1.99
N LEU A 179 5.71 23.38 1.30
CA LEU A 179 5.81 23.39 -0.15
C LEU A 179 4.44 23.13 -0.74
N GLU A 180 4.06 23.92 -1.74
CA GLU A 180 2.91 23.66 -2.58
C GLU A 180 3.40 23.06 -3.90
N VAL A 181 2.93 21.86 -4.21
CA VAL A 181 3.24 21.14 -5.46
C VAL A 181 1.97 21.04 -6.27
N THR A 182 1.95 21.66 -7.45
CA THR A 182 0.79 21.69 -8.35
C THR A 182 1.05 20.79 -9.56
N THR A 183 0.06 19.96 -9.88
CA THR A 183 -0.07 19.25 -11.15
C THR A 183 -1.20 19.88 -11.94
N GLU A 184 -0.91 20.34 -13.16
CA GLU A 184 -1.92 20.91 -14.06
C GLU A 184 -2.22 19.94 -15.20
N GLY A 185 -3.52 19.69 -15.42
CA GLY A 185 -4.00 18.94 -16.56
C GLY A 185 -5.18 19.63 -17.24
N ASP A 186 -5.80 18.95 -18.20
CA ASP A 186 -6.84 19.53 -19.03
C ASP A 186 -8.12 19.73 -18.22
N GLY A 187 -8.34 20.96 -17.72
CA GLY A 187 -9.51 21.31 -16.92
C GLY A 187 -9.45 20.87 -15.45
N PHE A 188 -8.28 20.48 -14.95
CA PHE A 188 -8.09 20.17 -13.53
C PHE A 188 -6.77 20.67 -12.95
N LYS A 189 -6.76 20.84 -11.62
CA LYS A 189 -5.57 21.04 -10.80
C LYS A 189 -5.56 20.05 -9.64
N ASP A 190 -4.42 19.43 -9.40
CA ASP A 190 -4.16 18.60 -8.23
C ASP A 190 -2.97 19.19 -7.46
N ILE A 191 -3.22 19.60 -6.22
CA ILE A 191 -2.29 20.34 -5.38
C ILE A 191 -2.01 19.54 -4.11
N SER A 192 -0.74 19.27 -3.85
CA SER A 192 -0.26 18.62 -2.63
C SER A 192 0.60 19.58 -1.81
N TYR A 193 0.40 19.59 -0.50
CA TYR A 193 1.12 20.45 0.42
C TYR A 193 1.99 19.60 1.35
N TYR A 194 3.29 19.83 1.33
CA TYR A 194 4.27 19.09 2.13
C TYR A 194 4.92 20.00 3.16
N ALA A 195 4.80 19.67 4.44
CA ALA A 195 5.34 20.46 5.54
C ALA A 195 6.63 19.87 6.11
N LEU A 196 7.53 20.76 6.54
CA LEU A 196 8.78 20.40 7.21
C LEU A 196 8.51 19.46 8.40
N ASN A 197 9.38 18.46 8.55
CA ASN A 197 9.38 17.42 9.58
C ASN A 197 8.09 16.57 9.68
N THR A 198 7.20 16.68 8.70
CA THR A 198 5.84 16.11 8.77
C THR A 198 5.48 15.26 7.57
N GLY A 199 5.74 15.71 6.35
CA GLY A 199 5.26 15.06 5.12
C GLY A 199 4.03 15.76 4.55
N LEU A 200 3.15 14.98 3.92
CA LEU A 200 1.90 15.49 3.32
C LEU A 200 0.95 15.99 4.42
N VAL A 201 0.48 17.23 4.32
CA VAL A 201 -0.46 17.83 5.27
C VAL A 201 -1.80 18.24 4.66
N LYS A 202 -1.86 18.39 3.34
CA LYS A 202 -3.08 18.71 2.62
C LYS A 202 -3.00 18.24 1.16
N THR A 203 -4.14 17.86 0.59
CA THR A 203 -4.37 17.75 -0.86
C THR A 203 -5.61 18.55 -1.26
N LEU A 204 -5.61 19.05 -2.50
CA LEU A 204 -6.74 19.70 -3.14
C LEU A 204 -6.79 19.28 -4.61
N TYR A 205 -7.88 18.64 -5.01
CA TYR A 205 -8.22 18.40 -6.39
C TYR A 205 -9.36 19.32 -6.79
N ALA A 206 -9.20 20.06 -7.89
CA ALA A 206 -10.22 20.94 -8.42
C ALA A 206 -10.42 20.70 -9.92
N SER A 207 -11.67 20.52 -10.34
CA SER A 207 -12.06 20.40 -11.74
C SER A 207 -13.52 20.76 -11.94
N ASN A 208 -13.84 21.56 -12.96
CA ASN A 208 -15.22 21.89 -13.36
C ASN A 208 -16.16 22.30 -12.20
N GLY A 209 -15.67 23.13 -11.27
CA GLY A 209 -16.44 23.59 -10.11
C GLY A 209 -16.55 22.58 -8.96
N LEU A 210 -16.04 21.36 -9.12
CA LEU A 210 -15.85 20.40 -8.04
C LEU A 210 -14.52 20.66 -7.35
N GLU A 211 -14.54 20.63 -6.02
CA GLU A 211 -13.34 20.69 -5.18
C GLU A 211 -13.39 19.53 -4.17
N VAL A 212 -12.31 18.75 -4.13
CA VAL A 212 -12.10 17.67 -3.19
C VAL A 212 -10.84 17.97 -2.39
N THR A 213 -10.95 17.97 -1.07
CA THR A 213 -9.81 18.30 -0.19
C THR A 213 -9.62 17.23 0.87
N SER A 214 -8.38 16.94 1.20
CA SER A 214 -8.01 16.15 2.39
C SER A 214 -7.03 16.96 3.22
N ILE A 215 -7.30 17.14 4.52
CA ILE A 215 -6.51 17.99 5.41
C ILE A 215 -6.09 17.17 6.63
N LEU A 216 -4.81 17.19 6.99
CA LEU A 216 -4.27 16.44 8.13
C LEU A 216 -4.97 16.89 9.42
N SER A 217 -5.77 16.00 9.99
CA SER A 217 -6.50 16.26 11.22
C SER A 217 -5.75 15.77 12.45
N LYS A 218 -4.94 14.72 12.32
CA LYS A 218 -4.19 14.15 13.45
C LYS A 218 -2.93 13.41 13.00
N LEU A 219 -1.86 13.59 13.76
CA LEU A 219 -0.62 12.82 13.67
C LEU A 219 -0.46 12.03 14.97
N GLN A 220 -0.40 10.70 14.88
CA GLN A 220 -0.26 9.82 16.03
C GLN A 220 1.07 9.07 15.93
N GLU A 221 2.00 9.37 16.83
CA GLU A 221 3.23 8.60 16.99
C GLU A 221 2.99 7.37 17.86
N ASN A 222 3.84 6.35 17.74
CA ASN A 222 3.72 5.07 18.43
C ASN A 222 2.36 4.39 18.23
N SER A 223 1.83 4.45 17.01
CA SER A 223 0.51 3.94 16.60
C SER A 223 0.68 2.73 15.67
N PRO A 224 0.84 1.50 16.23
CA PRO A 224 0.96 0.29 15.43
C PRO A 224 -0.35 -0.05 14.70
N LEU A 225 -0.25 -0.70 13.53
CA LEU A 225 -1.41 -1.18 12.79
C LEU A 225 -2.06 -2.34 13.53
N THR A 226 -3.37 -2.28 13.70
CA THR A 226 -4.16 -3.34 14.32
C THR A 226 -5.12 -3.94 13.30
N GLN A 227 -5.10 -5.27 13.13
CA GLN A 227 -5.98 -6.00 12.23
C GLN A 227 -6.75 -7.10 12.95
N ASN A 228 -8.02 -7.27 12.62
CA ASN A 228 -8.81 -8.42 13.06
C ASN A 228 -8.62 -9.57 12.07
N VAL A 229 -8.06 -10.69 12.53
CA VAL A 229 -7.75 -11.86 11.71
C VAL A 229 -8.52 -13.07 12.22
N LYS A 230 -9.14 -13.80 11.30
CA LYS A 230 -9.83 -15.06 11.61
C LYS A 230 -8.81 -16.20 11.62
N PHE A 231 -8.76 -16.90 12.73
CA PHE A 231 -7.96 -18.10 12.88
C PHE A 231 -8.88 -19.30 13.07
N TYR A 232 -8.62 -20.37 12.32
CA TYR A 232 -9.43 -21.57 12.30
C TYR A 232 -8.75 -22.65 13.14
N TYR A 233 -9.51 -23.35 13.98
CA TYR A 233 -9.00 -24.37 14.88
C TYR A 233 -9.93 -25.58 14.89
N PRO A 234 -9.39 -26.80 15.00
CA PRO A 234 -10.18 -27.96 15.31
C PRO A 234 -10.73 -27.87 16.74
N ASP A 235 -11.89 -28.48 16.94
CA ASP A 235 -12.43 -28.72 18.28
C ASP A 235 -11.63 -29.79 19.04
N SER A 236 -11.91 -29.95 20.32
CA SER A 236 -11.18 -30.89 21.18
C SER A 236 -11.31 -32.34 20.74
N THR A 237 -12.39 -32.72 20.04
CA THR A 237 -12.61 -34.09 19.55
C THR A 237 -12.03 -34.32 18.15
N GLY A 238 -11.75 -33.25 17.40
CA GLY A 238 -11.23 -33.34 16.03
C GLY A 238 -12.32 -33.64 15.00
N ASP A 239 -13.58 -33.29 15.29
CA ASP A 239 -14.73 -33.53 14.43
C ASP A 239 -15.21 -32.25 13.72
N LYS A 240 -14.97 -31.09 14.33
CA LYS A 240 -15.44 -29.79 13.82
C LYS A 240 -14.31 -28.79 13.77
N ILE A 241 -14.45 -27.82 12.86
CA ILE A 241 -13.62 -26.62 12.83
C ILE A 241 -14.47 -25.47 13.33
N TYR A 242 -13.87 -24.62 14.15
CA TYR A 242 -14.39 -23.32 14.53
C TYR A 242 -13.42 -22.21 14.14
N TYR A 243 -13.87 -20.96 14.16
CA TYR A 243 -12.97 -19.82 14.07
C TYR A 243 -13.01 -18.94 15.31
N VAL A 244 -11.93 -18.21 15.53
CA VAL A 244 -11.87 -17.08 16.47
C VAL A 244 -11.29 -15.87 15.75
N THR A 245 -11.88 -14.72 16.01
CA THR A 245 -11.31 -13.45 15.56
C THR A 245 -10.28 -12.97 16.59
N LYS A 246 -9.00 -12.98 16.22
CA LYS A 246 -7.91 -12.45 17.06
C LYS A 246 -7.46 -11.10 16.49
N LYS A 247 -7.16 -10.17 17.39
CA LYS A 247 -6.57 -8.87 17.07
C LYS A 247 -5.05 -9.04 16.99
N LEU A 248 -4.47 -8.83 15.81
CA LEU A 248 -3.03 -8.76 15.60
C LEU A 248 -2.59 -7.30 15.57
N THR A 249 -1.50 -7.00 16.27
CA THR A 249 -0.89 -5.67 16.31
C THR A 249 0.48 -5.74 15.64
N PHE A 250 0.74 -4.84 14.70
CA PHE A 250 1.96 -4.76 13.91
C PHE A 250 2.62 -3.39 14.10
N ASN A 251 3.81 -3.38 14.68
CA ASN A 251 4.73 -2.27 14.52
C ASN A 251 5.28 -2.25 13.08
N THR A 252 5.83 -1.11 12.67
CA THR A 252 6.58 -1.02 11.41
C THR A 252 7.66 -2.11 11.39
N ASN A 253 7.81 -2.77 10.24
CA ASN A 253 8.75 -3.88 10.03
C ASN A 253 8.46 -5.20 10.75
N ASP A 254 7.39 -5.33 11.52
CA ASP A 254 6.99 -6.63 12.08
C ASP A 254 6.81 -7.68 10.97
N ILE A 255 7.01 -8.97 11.28
CA ILE A 255 6.97 -10.04 10.28
C ILE A 255 5.60 -10.74 10.34
N THR A 256 4.77 -10.54 9.31
CA THR A 256 3.39 -11.08 9.26
C THR A 256 3.33 -12.59 9.54
N LYS A 257 4.18 -13.38 8.86
CA LYS A 257 4.22 -14.84 9.04
C LYS A 257 4.60 -15.26 10.46
N ALA A 258 5.42 -14.49 11.17
CA ALA A 258 5.85 -14.82 12.52
C ALA A 258 4.70 -14.66 13.54
N LEU A 259 3.87 -13.62 13.37
CA LEU A 259 2.67 -13.44 14.22
C LEU A 259 1.62 -14.51 13.94
N ILE A 260 1.40 -14.87 12.67
CA ILE A 260 0.49 -15.97 12.29
C ILE A 260 1.00 -17.30 12.84
N GLU A 261 2.28 -17.62 12.65
CA GLU A 261 2.92 -18.83 13.20
C GLU A 261 2.72 -18.92 14.71
N LYS A 262 3.11 -17.86 15.44
CA LYS A 262 2.96 -17.80 16.90
C LYS A 262 1.50 -18.03 17.31
N THR A 263 0.56 -17.40 16.61
CA THR A 263 -0.86 -17.48 16.95
C THR A 263 -1.43 -18.88 16.76
N LEU A 264 -1.02 -19.60 15.71
CA LEU A 264 -1.50 -20.96 15.41
C LEU A 264 -0.88 -22.05 16.28
N LYS A 265 0.19 -21.74 17.03
CA LYS A 265 0.81 -22.63 18.03
C LYS A 265 0.05 -22.67 19.35
N GLU A 266 -0.90 -21.75 19.54
CA GLU A 266 -1.66 -21.61 20.77
C GLU A 266 -3.12 -22.03 20.55
N ALA A 267 -3.64 -22.91 21.41
CA ALA A 267 -5.07 -23.22 21.42
C ALA A 267 -5.86 -22.04 22.00
N PRO A 268 -6.95 -21.57 21.34
CA PRO A 268 -7.78 -20.48 21.85
C PRO A 268 -8.37 -20.73 23.24
N ASN A 269 -8.75 -21.97 23.54
CA ASN A 269 -9.26 -22.41 24.85
C ASN A 269 -9.14 -23.95 25.00
N LYS A 270 -9.58 -24.47 26.15
CA LYS A 270 -9.56 -25.90 26.50
C LYS A 270 -10.39 -26.82 25.59
N ASN A 271 -11.35 -26.27 24.82
CA ASN A 271 -12.24 -27.02 23.92
C ASN A 271 -11.74 -27.00 22.47
N THR A 272 -10.53 -26.49 22.23
CA THR A 272 -9.89 -26.42 20.92
C THR A 272 -8.49 -26.98 20.99
N GLN A 273 -7.95 -27.43 19.86
CA GLN A 273 -6.56 -27.82 19.77
C GLN A 273 -5.75 -26.79 18.97
N LYS A 274 -4.45 -26.72 19.26
CA LYS A 274 -3.51 -25.91 18.47
C LYS A 274 -3.38 -26.49 17.06
N VAL A 275 -3.08 -25.62 16.10
CA VAL A 275 -2.95 -26.03 14.68
C VAL A 275 -1.51 -26.40 14.35
N LEU A 276 -0.54 -25.70 14.92
CA LEU A 276 0.88 -25.93 14.69
C LEU A 276 1.56 -26.52 15.92
N GLY A 277 2.49 -27.44 15.68
CA GLY A 277 3.45 -27.90 16.67
C GLY A 277 4.39 -26.78 17.11
N THR A 278 5.03 -26.96 18.27
CA THR A 278 5.82 -25.89 18.91
C THR A 278 7.02 -25.49 18.07
N ASN A 279 7.65 -26.44 17.38
CA ASN A 279 8.87 -26.18 16.60
C ASN A 279 8.60 -25.86 15.13
N VAL A 280 7.37 -26.03 14.64
CA VAL A 280 6.99 -25.70 13.27
C VAL A 280 7.34 -24.26 12.91
N LYS A 281 8.00 -24.04 11.78
CA LYS A 281 8.32 -22.70 11.25
C LYS A 281 7.60 -22.42 9.94
N ILE A 282 7.11 -21.19 9.78
CA ILE A 282 6.72 -20.66 8.46
C ILE A 282 7.97 -20.03 7.84
N LYS A 283 8.60 -20.76 6.93
CA LYS A 283 9.83 -20.37 6.24
C LYS A 283 9.56 -19.30 5.18
N SER A 284 8.47 -19.39 4.44
CA SER A 284 8.02 -18.35 3.51
C SER A 284 6.50 -18.22 3.50
N LEU A 285 6.00 -17.03 3.20
CA LEU A 285 4.57 -16.74 3.06
C LEU A 285 4.40 -15.57 2.11
N TYR A 286 3.74 -15.78 0.98
CA TYR A 286 3.48 -14.74 0.00
C TYR A 286 2.28 -15.06 -0.90
N LEU A 287 1.65 -14.03 -1.45
CA LEU A 287 0.59 -14.14 -2.44
C LEU A 287 1.18 -14.04 -3.84
N ASN A 288 0.77 -14.96 -4.72
CA ASN A 288 1.08 -14.89 -6.14
C ASN A 288 -0.09 -15.45 -6.97
N ASN A 289 -0.54 -14.71 -7.98
CA ASN A 289 -1.64 -15.12 -8.88
C ASN A 289 -2.88 -15.67 -8.16
N ASN A 290 -3.36 -14.96 -7.13
CA ASN A 290 -4.51 -15.35 -6.30
C ASN A 290 -4.37 -16.71 -5.57
N VAL A 291 -3.13 -17.17 -5.36
CA VAL A 291 -2.81 -18.33 -4.53
C VAL A 291 -1.82 -17.90 -3.47
N VAL A 292 -2.08 -18.24 -2.21
CA VAL A 292 -1.11 -18.05 -1.14
C VAL A 292 -0.12 -19.20 -1.16
N TYR A 293 1.16 -18.89 -1.23
CA TYR A 293 2.25 -19.85 -1.12
C TYR A 293 2.79 -19.79 0.30
N VAL A 294 2.88 -20.96 0.93
CA VAL A 294 3.45 -21.10 2.27
C VAL A 294 4.41 -22.28 2.29
N ASP A 295 5.63 -22.02 2.77
CA ASP A 295 6.64 -23.06 3.03
C ASP A 295 6.78 -23.24 4.53
N PHE A 296 6.64 -24.48 4.97
CA PHE A 296 6.82 -24.87 6.35
C PHE A 296 8.13 -25.64 6.54
N SER A 297 8.62 -25.66 7.77
CA SER A 297 9.66 -26.60 8.15
C SER A 297 9.12 -28.04 8.25
N LYS A 298 10.01 -29.03 8.16
CA LYS A 298 9.67 -30.46 8.26
C LYS A 298 8.88 -30.84 9.51
N GLU A 299 9.00 -30.06 10.59
CA GLU A 299 8.28 -30.24 11.85
C GLU A 299 6.77 -30.16 11.68
N LEU A 300 6.27 -29.53 10.60
CA LEU A 300 4.83 -29.55 10.30
C LEU A 300 4.32 -30.99 10.23
N VAL A 301 5.06 -31.91 9.62
CA VAL A 301 4.67 -33.32 9.53
C VAL A 301 5.17 -34.12 10.72
N SER A 302 6.44 -33.94 11.13
CA SER A 302 7.00 -34.80 12.17
C SER A 302 6.40 -34.56 13.57
N GLU A 303 5.86 -33.36 13.85
CA GLU A 303 5.13 -33.07 15.09
C GLU A 303 3.62 -33.31 14.96
N MET A 304 3.12 -33.48 13.73
CA MET A 304 1.73 -33.82 13.46
C MET A 304 1.52 -35.31 13.74
N ASN A 305 1.39 -35.64 15.02
CA ASN A 305 1.04 -36.98 15.49
C ASN A 305 -0.46 -37.25 15.31
N ALA A 306 -0.90 -37.32 14.05
CA ALA A 306 -2.30 -37.37 13.65
C ALA A 306 -2.57 -38.52 12.67
N GLY A 307 -3.75 -39.14 12.78
CA GLY A 307 -4.29 -39.96 11.70
C GLY A 307 -4.77 -39.10 10.51
N SER A 308 -5.00 -39.74 9.35
CA SER A 308 -5.36 -39.07 8.08
C SER A 308 -6.49 -38.04 8.19
N GLY A 309 -7.55 -38.33 8.95
CA GLY A 309 -8.69 -37.44 9.13
C GLY A 309 -8.32 -36.15 9.87
N PHE A 310 -7.57 -36.28 10.98
CA PHE A 310 -7.16 -35.12 11.77
C PHE A 310 -6.07 -34.31 11.06
N GLU A 311 -5.16 -34.99 10.34
CA GLU A 311 -4.21 -34.32 9.44
C GLU A 311 -4.92 -33.44 8.41
N ALA A 312 -5.91 -33.98 7.68
CA ALA A 312 -6.69 -33.22 6.71
C ALA A 312 -7.39 -32.00 7.36
N MET A 313 -7.84 -32.14 8.61
CA MET A 313 -8.46 -31.05 9.37
C MET A 313 -7.46 -29.94 9.74
N LEU A 314 -6.24 -30.29 10.17
CA LEU A 314 -5.19 -29.32 10.46
C LEU A 314 -4.78 -28.54 9.20
N LEU A 315 -4.58 -29.23 8.08
CA LEU A 315 -4.30 -28.60 6.79
C LEU A 315 -5.45 -27.68 6.35
N LYS A 316 -6.69 -28.07 6.60
CA LYS A 316 -7.86 -27.22 6.34
C LYS A 316 -7.89 -25.98 7.23
N CYS A 317 -7.50 -26.08 8.50
CA CYS A 317 -7.37 -24.93 9.39
C CYS A 317 -6.30 -23.94 8.90
N ILE A 318 -5.12 -24.44 8.51
CA ILE A 318 -4.05 -23.63 7.91
C ILE A 318 -4.55 -22.94 6.63
N THR A 319 -5.15 -23.72 5.72
CA THR A 319 -5.67 -23.24 4.44
C THR A 319 -6.71 -22.15 4.64
N ASN A 320 -7.69 -22.36 5.52
CA ASN A 320 -8.74 -21.39 5.79
C ASN A 320 -8.20 -20.13 6.45
N THR A 321 -7.26 -20.23 7.40
CA THR A 321 -6.64 -19.04 8.02
C THR A 321 -5.88 -18.20 7.02
N LEU A 322 -5.02 -18.81 6.21
CA LEU A 322 -4.23 -18.08 5.24
C LEU A 322 -5.09 -17.54 4.10
N GLY A 323 -6.01 -18.34 3.57
CA GLY A 323 -6.95 -17.92 2.54
C GLY A 323 -7.82 -16.74 2.97
N ASP A 324 -8.40 -16.79 4.17
CA ASP A 324 -9.21 -15.68 4.70
C ASP A 324 -8.40 -14.41 4.97
N TYR A 325 -7.15 -14.55 5.42
CA TYR A 325 -6.26 -13.41 5.67
C TYR A 325 -5.91 -12.70 4.36
N TYR A 326 -5.56 -13.47 3.33
CA TYR A 326 -5.18 -12.96 2.01
C TYR A 326 -6.35 -12.70 1.06
N LYS A 327 -7.58 -13.06 1.44
CA LYS A 327 -8.81 -12.95 0.62
C LYS A 327 -8.73 -13.76 -0.67
N VAL A 328 -8.28 -15.01 -0.59
CA VAL A 328 -8.21 -15.92 -1.73
C VAL A 328 -8.73 -17.30 -1.38
N ASP A 329 -9.06 -18.09 -2.41
CA ASP A 329 -9.67 -19.41 -2.25
C ASP A 329 -8.67 -20.57 -2.28
N LYS A 330 -7.38 -20.31 -2.50
CA LYS A 330 -6.36 -21.34 -2.69
C LYS A 330 -5.08 -21.07 -1.92
N VAL A 331 -4.54 -22.12 -1.31
CA VAL A 331 -3.27 -22.11 -0.59
C VAL A 331 -2.40 -23.28 -1.06
N TYR A 332 -1.22 -22.96 -1.59
CA TYR A 332 -0.18 -23.91 -1.96
C TYR A 332 0.75 -24.14 -0.77
N ILE A 333 0.70 -25.34 -0.19
CA ILE A 333 1.47 -25.70 1.01
C ILE A 333 2.66 -26.55 0.58
N THR A 334 3.84 -26.15 1.06
CA THR A 334 5.11 -26.85 0.86
C THR A 334 5.81 -27.13 2.18
N ILE A 335 6.69 -28.13 2.18
CA ILE A 335 7.58 -28.48 3.29
C ILE A 335 8.99 -28.52 2.75
N GLU A 336 9.88 -27.70 3.31
CA GLU A 336 11.26 -27.58 2.82
C GLU A 336 11.36 -27.31 1.31
N ASN A 337 10.45 -26.50 0.77
CA ASN A 337 10.24 -26.15 -0.64
C ASN A 337 9.70 -27.27 -1.55
N GLU A 338 9.40 -28.45 -1.01
CA GLU A 338 8.76 -29.52 -1.77
C GLU A 338 7.24 -29.53 -1.55
N PRO A 339 6.43 -29.97 -2.54
CA PRO A 339 4.99 -30.12 -2.37
C PRO A 339 4.65 -30.91 -1.09
N TYR A 340 3.59 -30.51 -0.39
CA TYR A 340 3.20 -31.16 0.84
C TYR A 340 3.06 -32.68 0.66
N SER A 341 3.77 -33.44 1.49
CA SER A 341 3.69 -34.90 1.51
C SER A 341 3.88 -35.42 2.94
N SER A 342 3.03 -36.37 3.31
CA SER A 342 3.04 -37.10 4.58
C SER A 342 2.77 -38.60 4.34
N GLY A 343 2.54 -39.36 5.41
CA GLY A 343 2.11 -40.74 5.33
C GLY A 343 0.69 -40.95 4.78
N HIS A 344 -0.17 -39.92 4.75
CA HIS A 344 -1.57 -40.06 4.32
C HIS A 344 -1.96 -39.17 3.13
N ILE A 345 -1.30 -38.03 2.94
CA ILE A 345 -1.63 -37.05 1.91
C ILE A 345 -0.35 -36.72 1.14
N ALA A 346 -0.43 -36.74 -0.18
CA ALA A 346 0.66 -36.32 -1.06
C ALA A 346 0.10 -35.41 -2.17
N MET A 347 0.57 -34.17 -2.21
CA MET A 347 0.19 -33.18 -3.20
C MET A 347 1.15 -33.21 -4.38
N LYS A 348 0.64 -33.03 -5.59
CA LYS A 348 1.51 -32.85 -6.76
C LYS A 348 2.02 -31.41 -6.84
N LYS A 349 3.11 -31.21 -7.57
CA LYS A 349 3.61 -29.86 -7.89
C LYS A 349 2.50 -29.03 -8.56
N GLY A 350 2.25 -27.84 -8.01
CA GLY A 350 1.20 -26.93 -8.48
C GLY A 350 -0.21 -27.23 -7.96
N GLU A 351 -0.41 -28.32 -7.22
CA GLU A 351 -1.69 -28.64 -6.59
C GLU A 351 -1.86 -27.85 -5.28
N ALA A 352 -2.98 -27.14 -5.15
CA ALA A 352 -3.26 -26.27 -4.00
C ALA A 352 -4.46 -26.79 -3.19
N PHE A 353 -4.44 -26.51 -1.89
CA PHE A 353 -5.58 -26.73 -1.01
C PHE A 353 -6.61 -25.62 -1.23
N SER A 354 -7.90 -25.98 -1.18
CA SER A 354 -9.01 -25.04 -1.38
C SER A 354 -9.60 -24.59 -0.05
N VAL A 355 -9.89 -23.30 0.06
CA VAL A 355 -10.57 -22.70 1.21
C VAL A 355 -12.02 -23.17 1.27
N SER A 356 -12.46 -23.54 2.47
CA SER A 356 -13.82 -24.02 2.71
C SER A 356 -14.25 -23.61 4.12
N THR A 357 -14.91 -22.44 4.21
CA THR A 357 -15.34 -21.80 5.46
C THR A 357 -16.86 -21.86 5.69
N LYS A 358 -17.63 -22.37 4.71
CA LYS A 358 -19.08 -22.49 4.81
C LYS A 358 -19.48 -23.40 5.98
N GLY A 359 -20.35 -22.90 6.85
CA GLY A 359 -20.86 -23.65 8.00
C GLY A 359 -19.92 -23.65 9.23
N ILE A 360 -18.73 -23.06 9.14
CA ILE A 360 -17.85 -22.88 10.30
C ILE A 360 -18.38 -21.71 11.14
N THR A 361 -18.58 -21.96 12.43
CA THR A 361 -19.08 -20.95 13.38
C THR A 361 -17.97 -20.38 14.25
N GLU A 362 -18.17 -19.16 14.75
CA GLU A 362 -17.27 -18.56 15.73
C GLU A 362 -17.40 -19.28 17.08
N ILE A 363 -16.27 -19.45 17.77
CA ILE A 363 -16.30 -19.86 19.17
C ILE A 363 -16.87 -18.71 19.99
N LYS A 364 -18.06 -18.91 20.54
CA LYS A 364 -18.59 -18.00 21.56
C LYS A 364 -17.73 -18.17 22.82
N LYS A 365 -17.18 -17.06 23.30
CA LYS A 365 -16.38 -17.00 24.53
C LYS A 365 -17.12 -17.59 25.72
#